data_AF-A0A323TRC1-F1
#
_entry.id   AF-A0A323TRC1-F1
#
_cell.length_a   1.000
_cell.length_b   1.000
_cell.length_c   1.000
_cell.angle_alpha   90.00
_cell.angle_beta   90.00
_cell.angle_gamma   90.00
#
_symmetry.space_group_name_H-M   'P 1'
#
loop_
_entity.id
_entity.type
_entity.pdbx_description
1 polymer ?
#
loop_
_entity_poly.entity_id
_entity_poly.type
_entity_poly.pdbx_seq_one_letter_code
_entity_poly.pdbx_strand_id
1 'polypeptide(L)' 'MKIGMVAVFAILAAIHLSMREYPFGGTTQTVLDILMIVFAAIVVGTLITSLTAKKQNEADPPGDPR' A
#
# COMPACT_ATOMS: atom_id res chain seq x y z
N MET A 1 -0.75 -0.32 -12.80
CA MET A 1 -1.37 0.33 -11.61
C MET A 1 -0.72 -0.06 -10.28
N LYS A 2 -0.59 -1.35 -9.94
CA LYS A 2 -0.08 -1.81 -8.62
C LYS A 2 1.32 -1.27 -8.26
N ILE A 3 2.26 -1.32 -9.21
CA ILE A 3 3.64 -0.82 -9.02
C ILE A 3 3.66 0.71 -8.81
N GLY A 4 2.84 1.45 -9.57
CA GLY A 4 2.70 2.90 -9.42
C GLY A 4 2.16 3.29 -8.04
N MET A 5 1.20 2.53 -7.51
CA MET A 5 0.64 2.77 -6.17
C MET A 5 1.67 2.55 -5.05
N VAL A 6 2.49 1.49 -5.15
CA VAL A 6 3.57 1.23 -4.20
C VAL A 6 4.64 2.33 -4.27
N ALA A 7 5.00 2.79 -5.48
CA ALA A 7 5.95 3.89 -5.65
C ALA A 7 5.42 5.21 -5.06
N VAL A 8 4.13 5.54 -5.28
CA VAL A 8 3.49 6.72 -4.69
C VAL A 8 3.49 6.63 -3.17
N PHE A 9 3.19 5.47 -2.59
CA PHE A 9 3.26 5.27 -1.14
C PHE A 9 4.68 5.49 -0.60
N ALA A 10 5.71 4.95 -1.27
CA ALA A 10 7.10 5.13 -0.84
C ALA A 10 7.54 6.61 -0.86
N ILE A 11 7.14 7.36 -1.89
CA ILE A 11 7.41 8.80 -1.98
C ILE A 11 6.70 9.56 -0.85
N LEU A 12 5.41 9.26 -0.61
CA LEU A 12 4.64 9.88 0.46
C LEU A 12 5.20 9.56 1.85
N ALA A 13 5.64 8.31 2.07
CA ALA A 13 6.28 7.91 3.32
C ALA A 13 7.60 8.65 3.56
N ALA A 14 8.42 8.83 2.51
CA ALA A 14 9.65 9.59 2.60
C ALA A 14 9.37 11.06 2.94
N ILE A 15 8.41 11.70 2.25
CA ILE A 15 8.00 13.08 2.52
C ILE A 15 7.46 13.20 3.95
N HIS A 16 6.63 12.26 4.40
CA HIS A 16 6.07 12.26 5.75
C HIS A 16 7.16 12.13 6.83
N LEU A 17 8.15 11.24 6.64
CA LEU A 17 9.29 11.13 7.54
C LEU A 17 10.13 12.41 7.57
N SER A 18 10.35 13.06 6.43
CA SER A 18 11.05 14.35 6.36
C SER A 18 10.26 15.49 7.01
N MET A 19 8.93 15.48 6.93
CA MET A 19 8.07 16.45 7.59
C MET A 19 7.90 16.18 9.09
N ARG A 20 8.26 14.98 9.58
CA ARG A 20 8.09 14.62 10.99
C ARG A 20 8.89 15.51 11.94
N GLU A 21 10.03 16.01 11.48
CA GLU A 21 10.93 16.87 12.24
C GLU A 21 10.55 18.36 12.16
N TYR A 22 9.63 18.73 11.27
CA TYR A 22 9.11 20.09 11.24
C TYR A 22 8.17 20.34 12.43
N PRO A 23 8.13 21.56 12.98
CA PRO A 23 7.26 21.91 14.10
C PRO A 23 5.81 22.10 13.63
N PHE A 24 5.28 21.14 12.88
CA PHE A 24 3.84 21.04 12.65
C PHE A 24 3.18 20.76 14.01
N GLY A 25 2.11 21.49 14.33
CA GLY A 25 1.38 21.25 15.58
C GLY A 25 0.94 19.78 15.68
N GLY A 26 0.87 19.24 16.90
CA GLY A 26 0.61 17.80 17.12
C GLY A 26 -0.62 17.27 16.39
N THR A 27 -1.66 18.09 16.21
CA THR A 27 -2.86 17.72 15.44
C THR A 27 -2.58 17.46 13.96
N THR A 28 -1.76 18.29 13.30
CA THR A 28 -1.40 18.11 11.89
C THR A 28 -0.57 16.85 11.70
N GLN A 29 0.35 16.58 12.63
CA GLN A 29 1.14 15.35 12.64
C GLN A 29 0.24 14.10 12.73
N THR A 30 -0.70 14.10 13.68
CA THR A 30 -1.64 12.98 13.89
C THR A 30 -2.50 12.72 12.66
N VAL A 31 -2.98 13.75 11.97
CA VAL A 31 -3.76 13.58 10.73
C VAL A 31 -2.91 12.94 9.64
N LEU A 32 -1.65 13.38 9.47
CA LEU A 32 -0.74 12.79 8.49
C LEU A 32 -0.41 11.33 8.84
N ASP A 33 -0.20 11.01 10.11
CA ASP A 33 0.03 9.63 10.58
C ASP A 33 -1.15 8.72 10.22
N ILE A 34 -2.39 9.16 10.51
CA ILE A 34 -3.61 8.40 10.19
C ILE A 34 -3.72 8.17 8.68
N LEU A 35 -3.49 9.22 7.87
CA LEU A 35 -3.52 9.09 6.40
C LEU A 35 -2.48 8.08 5.90
N MET A 36 -1.27 8.12 6.43
CA MET A 36 -0.20 7.19 6.07
C MET A 36 -0.56 5.74 6.43
N ILE A 37 -1.14 5.51 7.61
CA ILE A 37 -1.59 4.18 8.05
C ILE A 37 -2.69 3.64 7.14
N VAL A 38 -3.70 4.46 6.82
CA VAL A 38 -4.80 4.06 5.91
C VAL A 38 -4.23 3.72 4.54
N PHE A 39 -3.34 4.55 4.00
CA PHE A 39 -2.75 4.30 2.68
C PHE A 39 -1.88 3.04 2.67
N ALA A 40 -1.12 2.80 3.74
CA ALA A 40 -0.35 1.56 3.91
C ALA A 40 -1.26 0.32 3.91
N ALA A 41 -2.38 0.36 4.62
CA ALA A 41 -3.34 -0.74 4.65
C ALA A 41 -3.91 -1.08 3.26
N ILE A 42 -4.23 -0.06 2.46
CA ILE A 42 -4.73 -0.26 1.08
C ILE A 42 -3.64 -0.88 0.18
N VAL A 43 -2.40 -0.40 0.29
CA VAL A 43 -1.27 -0.96 -0.48
C VAL A 43 -1.06 -2.43 -0.12
N VAL A 44 -1.02 -2.75 1.17
CA VAL A 44 -0.85 -4.14 1.66
C VAL A 44 -2.01 -5.01 1.20
N GLY A 45 -3.26 -4.55 1.34
CA GLY A 45 -4.44 -5.28 0.86
C GLY A 45 -4.37 -5.58 -0.64
N THR A 46 -3.98 -4.59 -1.44
CA THR A 46 -3.83 -4.76 -2.90
C THR A 46 -2.74 -5.78 -3.25
N LEU A 47 -1.62 -5.77 -2.52
CA LEU A 47 -0.54 -6.75 -2.70
C LEU A 47 -1.00 -8.15 -2.32
N ILE A 48 -1.68 -8.33 -1.18
CA ILE A 48 -2.23 -9.61 -0.75
C ILE A 48 -3.21 -10.16 -1.78
N THR A 49 -4.19 -9.37 -2.22
CA THR A 49 -5.14 -9.79 -3.27
C THR A 49 -4.42 -10.18 -4.55
N SER A 50 -3.37 -9.44 -4.93
CA SER A 50 -2.57 -9.78 -6.11
C SER A 50 -1.82 -11.11 -5.97
N LEU A 51 -1.27 -11.40 -4.79
CA LEU A 51 -0.57 -12.64 -4.51
C LEU A 51 -1.54 -13.82 -4.47
N THR A 52 -2.70 -13.65 -3.83
CA THR A 52 -3.76 -14.67 -3.79
C THR A 52 -4.28 -14.98 -5.18
N ALA A 53 -4.58 -13.96 -5.99
CA ALA A 53 -5.02 -14.16 -7.38
C ALA A 53 -3.95 -14.88 -8.22
N LYS A 54 -2.66 -14.56 -8.02
CA LYS A 54 -1.57 -15.26 -8.69
C LYS A 54 -1.54 -16.74 -8.30
N LYS A 55 -1.64 -17.06 -7.00
CA LYS A 55 -1.67 -18.44 -6.52
C LYS A 55 -2.89 -19.23 -7.00
N GLN A 56 -4.05 -18.59 -7.11
CA GLN A 56 -5.25 -19.23 -7.67
C GLN A 56 -5.10 -19.57 -9.16
N ASN A 57 -4.53 -18.66 -9.95
CA ASN A 57 -4.24 -18.94 -11.37
C ASN A 57 -3.12 -19.97 -11.57
N GLU A 58 -2.21 -20.13 -10.61
CA GLU A 58 -1.19 -21.19 -10.64
C GLU A 58 -1.76 -22.55 -10.18
N ALA A 59 -2.82 -22.56 -9.36
CA ALA A 59 -3.46 -23.77 -8.84
C ALA A 59 -4.52 -24.35 -9.79
N ASP A 60 -5.20 -23.50 -10.57
CA ASP A 60 -6.07 -23.91 -11.69
C ASP A 60 -5.32 -23.69 -13.02
N PRO A 61 -4.64 -24.71 -13.58
CA PRO A 61 -4.14 -24.58 -14.94
C PRO A 61 -5.33 -24.37 -15.89
N PRO A 62 -5.21 -23.48 -16.91
CA PRO A 62 -6.26 -23.28 -17.89
C PRO A 62 -6.41 -24.56 -18.74
N GLY A 63 -7.30 -25.45 -18.28
CA GLY A 63 -7.62 -26.72 -18.93
C GLY A 63 -7.60 -27.91 -17.97
N ASP A 64 -8.61 -28.03 -17.11
CA ASP A 64 -9.18 -29.36 -16.84
C ASP A 64 -10.61 -29.39 -17.41
N PRO A 65 -10.78 -29.87 -18.65
CA PRO A 65 -12.07 -30.35 -19.12
C PRO A 65 -12.27 -31.76 -18.55
N ARG A 66 -12.85 -31.83 -17.36
CA ARG A 66 -13.53 -33.03 -16.86
C ARG A 66 -14.95 -32.70 -16.48
#